data_AF-A0A957DB88-F1
#
_entry.id   AF-A0A957DB88-F1
#
_cell.length_a   1.000
_cell.length_b   1.000
_cell.length_c   1.000
_cell.angle_alpha   90.00
_cell.angle_beta   90.00
_cell.angle_gamma   90.00
#
_symmetry.space_group_name_H-M   'P 1'
#
loop_
_entity.id
_entity.type
_entity.pdbx_description
1 polymer ?
#
loop_
_entity_poly.entity_id
_entity_poly.type
_entity_poly.pdbx_seq_one_letter_code
_entity_poly.pdbx_strand_id
1 'polypeptide(L)'
;RDAIYMGANIFRGNQFKEGRVWAFDKAAMYAGASASAVSVGLGVAEDTPQPLNLHGWAQGTWPSSGPHYFLTETNYNGRDYTVFSWNDPFGANNFSAVGTVDLQAATGVTAGMPLDVPQSGGSNVQANDFRPQDFEYRNGYGWTVQTIACNPGSGTVDCIRWAQINPATATVVDAGVYASNGQYRFFGDLAANHCNDMVVGYTKSSTSMFPAVWYTGRESGDPAGTLQAEAQLKAGEITYTAFDSVPRRWGDYTEMTIGPDGVTFWYLGEYSKNTGTSNGRWGTYIGSFNYPNCSGGPLPTPTPPAPTPTAPPPTPSPTPDPNSTMHVGDLDGSSTPANRGRWNATVTITVHDAGDSPLANATVSGDWSGGASGSDSCTTDGNGQCSVSKNNIKGNQSSVTFTVTSVTEGTHTYNANANHDPDGDSNGTAITVLQP
;
A
#
# COMPACT_ATOMS: atom_id res chain seq x y z
N ARG A 1 -17.38 21.70 22.85
CA ARG A 1 -16.06 21.03 22.84
C ARG A 1 -15.06 22.04 23.36
N ASP A 2 -14.58 21.79 24.56
CA ASP A 2 -14.33 22.87 25.51
C ASP A 2 -12.84 23.02 25.82
N ALA A 3 -12.04 22.09 25.29
CA ALA A 3 -10.59 22.13 25.27
C ALA A 3 -10.03 21.96 23.85
N ILE A 4 -8.77 22.35 23.67
CA ILE A 4 -7.89 21.82 22.63
C ILE A 4 -7.11 20.67 23.29
N TYR A 5 -6.99 19.52 22.63
CA TYR A 5 -6.32 18.34 23.16
C TYR A 5 -4.99 18.10 22.45
N MET A 6 -4.04 17.50 23.17
CA MET A 6 -2.71 17.16 22.66
C MET A 6 -2.24 15.90 23.35
N GLY A 7 -1.50 15.05 22.63
CA GLY A 7 -0.67 14.02 23.24
C GLY A 7 0.78 14.15 22.80
N ALA A 8 1.70 13.64 23.61
CA ALA A 8 3.13 13.60 23.29
C ALA A 8 3.87 12.58 24.15
N ASN A 9 5.01 12.13 23.65
CA ASN A 9 5.97 11.32 24.38
C ASN A 9 6.89 12.19 25.23
N ILE A 10 6.98 11.88 26.53
CA ILE A 10 7.88 12.57 27.46
C ILE A 10 9.22 11.85 27.50
N PHE A 11 10.29 12.60 27.26
CA PHE A 11 11.67 12.11 27.33
C PHE A 11 12.50 12.88 28.37
N ARG A 12 13.49 12.21 28.97
CA ARG A 12 14.60 12.86 29.69
C ARG A 12 15.91 12.42 29.03
N GLY A 13 16.51 13.32 28.25
CA GLY A 13 17.55 12.92 27.29
C GLY A 13 16.94 11.93 26.28
N ASN A 14 17.65 10.85 25.96
CA ASN A 14 17.15 9.82 25.03
C ASN A 14 16.27 8.76 25.72
N GLN A 15 15.94 8.91 27.01
CA GLN A 15 15.14 7.93 27.75
C GLN A 15 13.67 8.34 27.78
N PHE A 16 12.81 7.53 27.16
CA PHE A 16 11.35 7.61 27.30
C PHE A 16 10.92 7.53 28.77
N LYS A 17 9.86 8.24 29.12
CA LYS A 17 9.33 8.31 30.49
C LYS A 17 7.85 7.97 30.59
N GLU A 18 7.06 8.44 29.66
CA GLU A 18 5.63 8.12 29.53
C GLU A 18 5.06 8.75 28.26
N GLY A 19 3.98 8.18 27.74
CA GLY A 19 2.99 8.95 27.00
C GLY A 19 2.29 9.93 27.95
N ARG A 20 1.95 11.13 27.48
CA ARG A 20 1.19 12.11 28.26
C ARG A 20 0.17 12.80 27.37
N VAL A 21 -0.98 13.13 27.96
CA VAL A 21 -2.05 13.91 27.30
C VAL A 21 -2.30 15.22 28.04
N TRP A 22 -2.78 16.22 27.30
CA TRP A 22 -3.16 17.54 27.80
C TRP A 22 -4.52 17.95 27.27
N ALA A 23 -5.23 18.76 28.06
CA ALA A 23 -6.39 19.52 27.65
C ALA A 23 -6.13 21.00 27.99
N PHE A 24 -6.17 21.87 26.99
CA PHE A 24 -5.96 23.32 27.08
C PHE A 24 -7.29 24.06 27.03
N ASP A 25 -7.52 25.06 27.89
CA ASP A 25 -8.80 25.80 27.92
C ASP A 25 -8.98 26.61 26.63
N LYS A 26 -9.85 26.10 25.76
CA LYS A 26 -10.09 26.67 24.43
C LYS A 26 -10.79 28.02 24.52
N ALA A 27 -11.72 28.18 25.45
CA ALA A 27 -12.52 29.40 25.59
C ALA A 27 -11.65 30.54 26.13
N ALA A 28 -10.84 30.28 27.17
CA ALA A 28 -9.90 31.24 27.71
C ALA A 28 -8.84 31.64 26.67
N MET A 29 -8.25 30.68 25.95
CA MET A 29 -7.28 30.96 24.89
C MET A 29 -7.86 31.81 23.75
N TYR A 30 -9.09 31.51 23.30
CA TYR A 30 -9.76 32.30 22.25
C TYR A 30 -10.18 33.69 22.74
N ALA A 31 -10.37 33.89 24.05
CA ALA A 31 -10.54 35.20 24.67
C ALA A 31 -9.21 35.97 24.88
N GLY A 32 -8.07 35.41 24.46
CA GLY A 32 -6.75 36.04 24.57
C GLY A 32 -6.05 35.85 25.93
N ALA A 33 -6.55 34.96 26.79
CA ALA A 33 -5.83 34.57 28.00
C ALA A 33 -4.61 33.70 27.67
N SER A 34 -3.63 33.67 28.58
CA SER A 34 -2.49 32.76 28.47
C SER A 34 -2.95 31.30 28.46
N ALA A 35 -2.30 30.47 27.62
CA ALA A 35 -2.59 29.05 27.57
C ALA A 35 -2.39 28.40 28.95
N SER A 36 -3.43 27.69 29.41
CA SER A 36 -3.40 26.87 30.61
C SER A 36 -3.92 25.48 30.27
N ALA A 37 -3.39 24.47 30.94
CA ALA A 37 -3.72 23.08 30.65
C ALA A 37 -3.74 22.22 31.92
N VAL A 38 -4.61 21.22 31.91
CA VAL A 38 -4.46 20.02 32.74
C VAL A 38 -3.75 18.94 31.93
N SER A 39 -3.07 18.00 32.61
CA SER A 39 -2.36 16.90 31.95
C SER A 39 -2.45 15.60 32.73
N VAL A 40 -2.53 14.47 32.02
CA VAL A 40 -2.49 13.13 32.61
C VAL A 40 -1.34 12.34 31.99
N GLY A 41 -0.47 11.80 32.84
CA GLY A 41 0.57 10.86 32.44
C GLY A 41 0.00 9.45 32.31
N LEU A 42 0.36 8.76 31.23
CA LEU A 42 -0.14 7.42 30.89
C LEU A 42 0.79 6.30 31.36
N GLY A 43 1.97 6.66 31.88
CA GLY A 43 3.02 5.71 32.24
C GLY A 43 3.81 5.18 31.03
N VAL A 44 4.69 4.21 31.29
CA VAL A 44 5.67 3.69 30.32
C VAL A 44 5.11 2.66 29.33
N ALA A 45 3.88 2.20 29.52
CA ALA A 45 3.27 1.19 28.65
C ALA A 45 2.58 1.82 27.43
N GLU A 46 2.15 3.07 27.52
CA GLU A 46 1.42 3.76 26.46
C GLU A 46 2.34 4.70 25.70
N ASP A 47 2.47 4.50 24.39
CA ASP A 47 3.32 5.28 23.50
C ASP A 47 2.48 6.10 22.49
N THR A 48 3.01 7.28 22.14
CA THR A 48 2.50 8.24 21.17
C THR A 48 0.97 8.42 21.22
N PRO A 49 0.41 9.02 22.29
CA PRO A 49 -1.02 9.28 22.37
C PRO A 49 -1.49 10.25 21.29
N GLN A 50 -2.39 9.80 20.42
CA GLN A 50 -3.04 10.63 19.42
C GLN A 50 -4.43 11.09 19.91
N PRO A 51 -4.71 12.41 19.98
CA PRO A 51 -6.06 12.92 20.24
C PRO A 51 -6.99 12.61 19.07
N LEU A 52 -8.27 12.36 19.34
CA LEU A 52 -9.26 12.07 18.30
C LEU A 52 -9.58 13.36 17.50
N ASN A 53 -8.98 13.51 16.31
CA ASN A 53 -9.14 14.67 15.43
C ASN A 53 -10.61 14.79 14.98
N LEU A 54 -11.27 15.92 15.28
CA LEU A 54 -12.72 16.03 15.11
C LEU A 54 -13.12 16.68 13.78
N HIS A 55 -14.02 16.03 13.04
CA HIS A 55 -14.58 16.52 11.77
C HIS A 55 -16.11 16.45 11.75
N GLY A 56 -16.73 17.01 10.70
CA GLY A 56 -18.18 16.88 10.44
C GLY A 56 -19.08 17.97 11.03
N TRP A 57 -18.54 19.14 11.41
CA TRP A 57 -19.36 20.24 11.97
C TRP A 57 -20.40 20.76 10.97
N ALA A 58 -19.99 21.04 9.73
CA ALA A 58 -20.89 21.50 8.68
C ALA A 58 -21.88 20.42 8.22
N GLN A 59 -21.53 19.14 8.39
CA GLN A 59 -22.35 17.98 8.04
C GLN A 59 -23.28 17.53 9.19
N GLY A 60 -23.22 18.19 10.36
CA GLY A 60 -24.03 17.85 11.53
C GLY A 60 -23.66 16.54 12.23
N THR A 61 -22.54 15.89 11.85
CA THR A 61 -22.09 14.63 12.45
C THR A 61 -21.01 14.81 13.53
N TRP A 62 -20.60 16.05 13.80
CA TRP A 62 -19.68 16.42 14.88
C TRP A 62 -20.22 16.05 16.27
N PRO A 63 -19.40 15.49 17.19
CA PRO A 63 -19.87 15.07 18.51
C PRO A 63 -20.02 16.29 19.43
N SER A 64 -21.27 16.67 19.69
CA SER A 64 -21.65 17.86 20.47
C SER A 64 -21.50 17.71 21.98
N SER A 65 -21.43 16.49 22.50
CA SER A 65 -21.32 16.16 23.93
C SER A 65 -20.51 14.88 24.16
N GLY A 66 -20.34 14.48 25.42
CA GLY A 66 -19.56 13.30 25.83
C GLY A 66 -18.05 13.57 25.94
N PRO A 67 -17.24 12.54 26.25
CA PRO A 67 -15.79 12.66 26.37
C PRO A 67 -15.12 12.98 25.03
N HIS A 68 -13.89 13.47 25.08
CA HIS A 68 -12.93 13.35 23.98
C HIS A 68 -12.16 12.04 24.14
N TYR A 69 -11.60 11.50 23.05
CA TYR A 69 -10.90 10.23 23.08
C TYR A 69 -9.45 10.37 22.61
N PHE A 70 -8.61 9.43 23.01
CA PHE A 70 -7.25 9.27 22.52
C PHE A 70 -7.02 7.82 22.13
N LEU A 71 -6.10 7.58 21.20
CA LEU A 71 -5.56 6.26 20.92
C LEU A 71 -4.05 6.25 21.20
N THR A 72 -3.57 5.23 21.89
CA THR A 72 -2.14 4.97 22.10
C THR A 72 -1.76 3.63 21.50
N GLU A 73 -0.48 3.48 21.15
CA GLU A 73 0.11 2.14 21.06
C GLU A 73 0.42 1.65 22.49
N THR A 74 0.20 0.36 22.75
CA THR A 74 0.36 -0.21 24.10
C THR A 74 1.39 -1.35 24.11
N ASN A 75 2.40 -1.24 24.98
CA ASN A 75 3.53 -2.14 25.20
C ASN A 75 4.57 -2.23 24.07
N TYR A 76 4.56 -1.32 23.08
CA TYR A 76 5.53 -1.26 21.98
C TYR A 76 5.66 -2.58 21.21
N ASN A 77 4.51 -3.19 20.94
CA ASN A 77 4.35 -4.51 20.33
C ASN A 77 3.62 -4.48 18.97
N GLY A 78 3.01 -3.36 18.58
CA GLY A 78 2.31 -3.23 17.32
C GLY A 78 1.06 -4.09 17.19
N ARG A 79 0.51 -4.56 18.31
CA ARG A 79 -0.70 -5.40 18.39
C ARG A 79 -1.80 -4.71 19.17
N ASP A 80 -1.45 -4.24 20.36
CA ASP A 80 -2.39 -3.70 21.34
C ASP A 80 -2.42 -2.17 21.25
N TYR A 81 -3.61 -1.57 21.15
CA TYR A 81 -3.80 -0.12 21.12
C TYR A 81 -4.91 0.28 22.10
N THR A 82 -4.62 1.19 23.04
CA THR A 82 -5.58 1.54 24.09
C THR A 82 -6.35 2.80 23.74
N VAL A 83 -7.68 2.71 23.83
CA VAL A 83 -8.58 3.86 23.71
C VAL A 83 -8.77 4.45 25.10
N PHE A 84 -8.39 5.72 25.26
CA PHE A 84 -8.68 6.50 26.47
C PHE A 84 -9.83 7.46 26.22
N SER A 85 -10.56 7.81 27.29
CA SER A 85 -11.59 8.83 27.30
C SER A 85 -11.25 9.91 28.33
N TRP A 86 -11.50 11.17 27.98
CA TRP A 86 -11.38 12.32 28.88
C TRP A 86 -12.68 13.11 28.87
N ASN A 87 -13.36 13.15 30.02
CA ASN A 87 -14.56 13.93 30.24
C ASN A 87 -14.31 15.06 31.25
N ASP A 88 -14.78 16.26 30.93
CA ASP A 88 -14.76 17.45 31.80
C ASP A 88 -13.36 17.77 32.40
N PRO A 89 -12.33 18.05 31.57
CA PRO A 89 -10.95 18.25 32.03
C PRO A 89 -10.76 19.39 33.05
N PHE A 90 -11.65 20.39 33.06
CA PHE A 90 -11.53 21.57 33.95
C PHE A 90 -12.51 21.56 35.12
N GLY A 91 -13.41 20.57 35.20
CA GLY A 91 -14.29 20.33 36.33
C GLY A 91 -13.91 19.06 37.08
N ALA A 92 -14.64 17.97 36.84
CA ALA A 92 -14.44 16.68 37.50
C ALA A 92 -13.17 15.93 37.06
N ASN A 93 -12.58 16.30 35.91
CA ASN A 93 -11.33 15.79 35.34
C ASN A 93 -11.28 14.24 35.27
N ASN A 94 -12.30 13.63 34.65
CA ASN A 94 -12.41 12.19 34.54
C ASN A 94 -11.65 11.68 33.32
N PHE A 95 -10.44 11.16 33.54
CA PHE A 95 -9.65 10.47 32.52
C PHE A 95 -9.57 8.97 32.84
N SER A 96 -9.91 8.10 31.88
CA SER A 96 -9.85 6.65 32.06
C SER A 96 -9.69 5.90 30.74
N ALA A 97 -9.05 4.73 30.78
CA ALA A 97 -9.06 3.77 29.68
C ALA A 97 -10.50 3.27 29.46
N VAL A 98 -10.93 3.23 28.20
CA VAL A 98 -12.17 2.57 27.77
C VAL A 98 -11.90 1.07 27.58
N GLY A 99 -10.76 0.75 26.97
CA GLY A 99 -10.29 -0.61 26.72
C GLY A 99 -9.18 -0.63 25.66
N THR A 100 -8.67 -1.82 25.38
CA THR A 100 -7.56 -2.05 24.45
C THR A 100 -8.06 -2.89 23.27
N VAL A 101 -7.79 -2.46 22.04
CA VAL A 101 -8.06 -3.22 20.81
C VAL A 101 -6.85 -4.04 20.39
N ASP A 102 -7.09 -5.29 19.98
CA ASP A 102 -6.08 -6.17 19.38
C ASP A 102 -6.19 -6.10 17.85
N LEU A 103 -5.35 -5.28 17.24
CA LEU A 103 -5.37 -5.06 15.78
C LEU A 103 -4.71 -6.21 15.00
N GLN A 104 -3.94 -7.08 15.65
CA GLN A 104 -3.47 -8.32 15.04
C GLN A 104 -4.61 -9.34 14.93
N ALA A 105 -5.42 -9.50 15.99
CA ALA A 105 -6.58 -10.37 15.96
C ALA A 105 -7.65 -9.87 14.98
N ALA A 106 -7.86 -8.55 14.89
CA ALA A 106 -8.83 -7.96 13.97
C ALA A 106 -8.45 -8.12 12.49
N THR A 107 -7.16 -8.07 12.15
CA THR A 107 -6.67 -8.17 10.76
C THR A 107 -6.18 -9.55 10.36
N GLY A 108 -5.94 -10.45 11.31
CA GLY A 108 -5.26 -11.73 11.09
C GLY A 108 -3.76 -11.61 10.80
N VAL A 109 -3.18 -10.40 10.82
CA VAL A 109 -1.79 -10.13 10.44
C VAL A 109 -0.95 -9.85 11.67
N THR A 110 0.08 -10.67 11.88
CA THR A 110 1.10 -10.43 12.92
C THR A 110 1.96 -9.23 12.55
N ALA A 111 2.05 -8.25 13.45
CA ALA A 111 2.94 -7.11 13.27
C ALA A 111 4.38 -7.44 13.68
N GLY A 112 5.34 -6.98 12.87
CA GLY A 112 6.73 -6.83 13.26
C GLY A 112 7.12 -5.35 13.29
N MET A 113 8.21 -5.02 13.97
CA MET A 113 8.77 -3.66 13.96
C MET A 113 9.04 -3.21 12.52
N PRO A 114 8.56 -2.03 12.09
CA PRO A 114 8.89 -1.46 10.78
C PRO A 114 10.39 -1.51 10.45
N LEU A 115 10.68 -1.73 9.18
CA LEU A 115 12.02 -1.98 8.68
C LEU A 115 12.73 -0.69 8.25
N ASP A 116 14.04 -0.80 8.05
CA ASP A 116 14.78 0.19 7.28
C ASP A 116 14.47 -0.03 5.79
N VAL A 117 13.69 0.88 5.22
CA VAL A 117 13.10 0.79 3.88
C VAL A 117 14.16 0.98 2.78
N PRO A 118 14.31 0.05 1.82
CA PRO A 118 15.17 0.26 0.67
C PRO A 118 14.58 1.30 -0.31
N GLN A 119 15.48 1.99 -1.00
CA GLN A 119 15.14 2.92 -2.08
C GLN A 119 16.06 2.73 -3.28
N SER A 120 15.61 3.13 -4.47
CA SER A 120 16.43 3.05 -5.68
C SER A 120 17.74 3.84 -5.56
N GLY A 121 18.85 3.18 -5.91
CA GLY A 121 20.19 3.76 -5.97
C GLY A 121 20.78 4.26 -4.64
N GLY A 122 20.16 3.96 -3.49
CA GLY A 122 20.49 4.60 -2.21
C GLY A 122 20.55 3.69 -1.00
N SER A 123 20.93 4.29 0.12
CA SER A 123 20.86 3.68 1.45
C SER A 123 19.44 3.76 2.02
N ASN A 124 19.12 2.90 2.96
CA ASN A 124 17.76 2.77 3.49
C ASN A 124 17.26 4.02 4.22
N VAL A 125 15.93 4.12 4.29
CA VAL A 125 15.14 5.19 4.90
C VAL A 125 14.41 4.61 6.12
N GLN A 126 14.34 5.33 7.22
CA GLN A 126 13.76 4.84 8.48
C GLN A 126 12.22 4.89 8.43
N ALA A 127 11.51 3.76 8.64
CA ALA A 127 10.04 3.71 8.77
C ALA A 127 9.51 3.93 10.20
N ASN A 128 10.41 4.23 11.14
CA ASN A 128 10.14 4.39 12.57
C ASN A 128 9.61 3.13 13.26
N ASP A 129 8.36 3.16 13.73
CA ASP A 129 7.79 2.17 14.65
C ASP A 129 6.25 2.15 14.57
N PHE A 130 5.65 1.44 15.52
CA PHE A 130 4.23 1.10 15.60
C PHE A 130 3.27 2.26 15.90
N ARG A 131 3.78 3.47 16.17
CA ARG A 131 2.94 4.57 16.64
C ARG A 131 1.76 4.83 15.69
N PRO A 132 0.54 5.08 16.23
CA PRO A 132 -0.54 5.60 15.41
C PRO A 132 -0.09 6.95 14.84
N GLN A 133 -0.18 7.11 13.52
CA GLN A 133 0.16 8.39 12.87
C GLN A 133 -0.97 9.41 13.08
N ASP A 134 -2.21 8.93 13.07
CA ASP A 134 -3.43 9.73 13.27
C ASP A 134 -4.55 8.94 13.98
N PHE A 135 -5.53 9.68 14.47
CA PHE A 135 -6.84 9.19 14.91
C PHE A 135 -8.00 10.14 14.52
N GLU A 136 -8.47 10.14 13.26
CA GLU A 136 -9.63 10.94 12.81
C GLU A 136 -10.99 10.42 13.32
N TYR A 137 -11.88 11.33 13.74
CA TYR A 137 -13.29 11.06 13.99
C TYR A 137 -14.14 11.16 12.74
N ARG A 138 -15.01 10.16 12.55
CA ARG A 138 -16.15 10.26 11.64
C ARG A 138 -17.35 9.46 12.11
N ASN A 139 -18.53 10.09 12.11
CA ASN A 139 -19.84 9.45 12.25
C ASN A 139 -19.97 8.50 13.48
N GLY A 140 -19.37 8.87 14.60
CA GLY A 140 -19.37 8.07 15.84
C GLY A 140 -18.16 7.16 16.03
N TYR A 141 -17.32 7.00 15.01
CA TYR A 141 -16.12 6.14 15.01
C TYR A 141 -14.84 6.97 15.02
N GLY A 142 -13.76 6.36 15.52
CA GLY A 142 -12.39 6.83 15.29
C GLY A 142 -11.71 5.92 14.27
N TRP A 143 -11.01 6.50 13.31
CA TRP A 143 -10.24 5.83 12.28
C TRP A 143 -8.77 6.04 12.57
N THR A 144 -7.93 5.02 12.44
CA THR A 144 -6.50 5.13 12.71
C THR A 144 -5.66 4.35 11.70
N VAL A 145 -4.42 4.79 11.51
CA VAL A 145 -3.45 4.16 10.64
C VAL A 145 -2.06 4.14 11.29
N GLN A 146 -1.32 3.07 10.99
CA GLN A 146 0.06 2.90 11.43
C GLN A 146 0.89 2.12 10.40
N THR A 147 2.21 2.21 10.54
CA THR A 147 3.14 1.33 9.82
C THR A 147 3.41 0.08 10.65
N ILE A 148 3.39 -1.10 10.02
CA ILE A 148 3.90 -2.35 10.60
C ILE A 148 4.76 -3.07 9.58
N ALA A 149 5.76 -3.83 10.00
CA ALA A 149 6.33 -4.85 9.14
C ALA A 149 5.38 -6.05 9.06
N CYS A 150 5.13 -6.57 7.85
CA CYS A 150 4.30 -7.75 7.61
C CYS A 150 4.86 -8.57 6.42
N ASN A 151 4.39 -9.81 6.23
CA ASN A 151 4.83 -10.69 5.15
C ASN A 151 3.67 -11.06 4.21
N PRO A 152 3.54 -10.39 3.03
CA PRO A 152 2.52 -10.69 2.03
C PRO A 152 2.79 -11.97 1.19
N GLY A 153 3.79 -12.78 1.54
CA GLY A 153 4.01 -14.13 0.99
C GLY A 153 5.43 -14.39 0.48
N SER A 154 6.20 -13.35 0.14
CA SER A 154 7.56 -13.48 -0.41
C SER A 154 8.61 -12.69 0.40
N GLY A 155 8.39 -12.53 1.69
CA GLY A 155 9.32 -11.88 2.62
C GLY A 155 8.70 -10.67 3.32
N THR A 156 9.38 -10.19 4.37
CA THR A 156 8.88 -9.07 5.18
C THR A 156 9.08 -7.73 4.45
N VAL A 157 8.04 -6.91 4.43
CA VAL A 157 8.02 -5.53 3.95
C VAL A 157 7.27 -4.65 4.95
N ASP A 158 7.32 -3.33 4.79
CA ASP A 158 6.47 -2.42 5.56
C ASP A 158 5.10 -2.26 4.90
N CYS A 159 4.07 -2.28 5.74
CA CYS A 159 2.67 -2.42 5.40
C CYS A 159 1.85 -1.36 6.14
N ILE A 160 0.81 -0.86 5.47
CA ILE A 160 -0.15 0.04 6.10
C ILE A 160 -1.23 -0.80 6.75
N ARG A 161 -1.38 -0.69 8.08
CA ARG A 161 -2.55 -1.19 8.79
C ARG A 161 -3.46 -0.04 9.13
N TRP A 162 -4.76 -0.25 8.98
CA TRP A 162 -5.80 0.72 9.34
C TRP A 162 -6.90 0.04 10.17
N ALA A 163 -7.61 0.82 10.98
CA ALA A 163 -8.77 0.34 11.72
C ALA A 163 -9.83 1.44 11.92
N GLN A 164 -11.10 1.06 11.76
CA GLN A 164 -12.27 1.77 12.26
C GLN A 164 -12.61 1.20 13.65
N ILE A 165 -12.64 2.05 14.66
CA ILE A 165 -12.85 1.70 16.07
C ILE A 165 -14.09 2.44 16.57
N ASN A 166 -14.94 1.76 17.34
CA ASN A 166 -15.92 2.43 18.20
C ASN A 166 -15.20 2.91 19.48
N PRO A 167 -14.96 4.22 19.66
CA PRO A 167 -14.14 4.71 20.76
C PRO A 167 -14.89 4.65 22.11
N ALA A 168 -16.21 4.55 22.11
CA ALA A 168 -17.02 4.46 23.33
C ALA A 168 -17.01 3.05 23.96
N THR A 169 -16.65 2.02 23.19
CA THR A 169 -16.58 0.62 23.64
C THR A 169 -15.20 0.00 23.48
N ALA A 170 -14.23 0.70 22.87
CA ALA A 170 -12.92 0.18 22.49
C ALA A 170 -13.01 -1.14 21.70
N THR A 171 -13.86 -1.16 20.67
CA THR A 171 -14.05 -2.33 19.79
C THR A 171 -13.77 -1.98 18.35
N VAL A 172 -13.03 -2.85 17.65
CA VAL A 172 -12.82 -2.73 16.19
C VAL A 172 -14.14 -3.04 15.47
N VAL A 173 -14.45 -2.22 14.47
CA VAL A 173 -15.63 -2.34 13.59
C VAL A 173 -15.23 -2.93 12.25
N ASP A 174 -14.12 -2.43 11.70
CA ASP A 174 -13.51 -2.86 10.45
C ASP A 174 -12.00 -2.56 10.52
N ALA A 175 -11.16 -3.40 9.92
CA ALA A 175 -9.70 -3.21 9.92
C ALA A 175 -9.03 -4.05 8.85
N GLY A 176 -7.96 -3.54 8.25
CA GLY A 176 -7.23 -4.23 7.18
C GLY A 176 -5.75 -3.91 7.16
N VAL A 177 -5.00 -4.71 6.38
CA VAL A 177 -3.59 -4.47 6.08
C VAL A 177 -3.40 -4.43 4.57
N TYR A 178 -2.76 -3.37 4.07
CA TYR A 178 -2.42 -3.23 2.66
C TYR A 178 -0.92 -3.42 2.45
N ALA A 179 -0.58 -4.43 1.65
CA ALA A 179 0.78 -4.90 1.45
C ALA A 179 0.95 -5.55 0.07
N SER A 180 2.19 -5.63 -0.42
CA SER A 180 2.54 -6.38 -1.62
C SER A 180 4.03 -6.74 -1.59
N ASN A 181 4.40 -7.89 -2.16
CA ASN A 181 5.78 -8.37 -2.15
C ASN A 181 6.78 -7.33 -2.68
N GLY A 182 7.89 -7.14 -1.95
CA GLY A 182 8.99 -6.23 -2.32
C GLY A 182 8.67 -4.73 -2.31
N GLN A 183 7.50 -4.30 -1.85
CA GLN A 183 7.11 -2.89 -1.78
C GLN A 183 6.82 -2.47 -0.34
N TYR A 184 7.48 -1.41 0.12
CA TYR A 184 7.44 -0.93 1.49
C TYR A 184 6.57 0.31 1.55
N ARG A 185 5.56 0.33 2.42
CA ARG A 185 4.62 1.43 2.64
C ARG A 185 4.68 1.87 4.09
N PHE A 186 4.90 3.15 4.32
CA PHE A 186 5.31 3.68 5.61
C PHE A 186 4.92 5.16 5.73
N PHE A 187 4.71 5.63 6.96
CA PHE A 187 4.08 6.92 7.28
C PHE A 187 2.79 7.11 6.48
N GLY A 188 1.80 6.28 6.81
CA GLY A 188 0.45 6.48 6.32
C GLY A 188 -0.29 7.52 7.14
N ASP A 189 -1.16 8.27 6.50
CA ASP A 189 -2.22 9.03 7.16
C ASP A 189 -3.56 8.83 6.44
N LEU A 190 -4.68 8.88 7.18
CA LEU A 190 -6.01 8.62 6.65
C LEU A 190 -7.01 9.73 6.98
N ALA A 191 -8.13 9.71 6.27
CA ALA A 191 -9.31 10.45 6.66
C ALA A 191 -10.56 9.69 6.25
N ALA A 192 -11.68 9.98 6.88
CA ALA A 192 -12.98 9.39 6.53
C ALA A 192 -14.03 10.48 6.26
N ASN A 193 -14.73 10.41 5.13
CA ASN A 193 -15.74 11.38 4.71
C ASN A 193 -17.10 11.15 5.38
N HIS A 194 -18.07 12.04 5.17
CA HIS A 194 -19.39 11.91 5.81
C HIS A 194 -20.24 10.71 5.34
N CYS A 195 -19.86 10.02 4.26
CA CYS A 195 -20.45 8.76 3.80
C CYS A 195 -19.79 7.51 4.39
N ASN A 196 -18.72 7.66 5.19
CA ASN A 196 -17.85 6.59 5.70
C ASN A 196 -16.97 5.94 4.62
N ASP A 197 -16.70 6.65 3.52
CA ASP A 197 -15.60 6.29 2.63
C ASP A 197 -14.29 6.80 3.24
N MET A 198 -13.21 6.06 3.07
CA MET A 198 -11.90 6.33 3.67
C MET A 198 -10.82 6.39 2.58
N VAL A 199 -9.94 7.38 2.64
CA VAL A 199 -8.68 7.39 1.86
C VAL A 199 -7.53 7.35 2.83
N VAL A 200 -6.50 6.55 2.49
CA VAL A 200 -5.23 6.48 3.20
C VAL A 200 -4.10 6.81 2.22
N GLY A 201 -3.36 7.86 2.52
CA GLY A 201 -2.14 8.25 1.83
C GLY A 201 -0.92 7.69 2.56
N TYR A 202 0.19 7.44 1.88
CA TYR A 202 1.46 7.01 2.49
C TYR A 202 2.66 7.30 1.60
N THR A 203 3.86 7.15 2.17
CA THR A 203 5.08 6.98 1.37
C THR A 203 5.21 5.53 0.91
N LYS A 204 5.62 5.29 -0.34
CA LYS A 204 6.02 3.98 -0.84
C LYS A 204 7.42 4.03 -1.46
N SER A 205 8.21 2.99 -1.22
CA SER A 205 9.57 2.85 -1.75
C SER A 205 9.95 1.36 -1.93
N SER A 206 11.00 1.09 -2.69
CA SER A 206 11.60 -0.24 -2.87
C SER A 206 12.98 -0.11 -3.51
N THR A 207 13.72 -1.21 -3.68
CA THR A 207 15.02 -1.22 -4.38
C THR A 207 14.98 -0.66 -5.81
N SER A 208 13.80 -0.59 -6.45
CA SER A 208 13.59 0.00 -7.78
C SER A 208 12.78 1.31 -7.78
N MET A 209 12.35 1.81 -6.61
CA MET A 209 11.51 3.01 -6.48
C MET A 209 12.13 4.03 -5.52
N PHE A 210 12.18 5.30 -5.88
CA PHE A 210 12.51 6.38 -4.94
C PHE A 210 11.30 6.68 -4.03
N PRO A 211 11.48 7.20 -2.80
CA PRO A 211 10.38 7.55 -1.91
C PRO A 211 9.34 8.45 -2.58
N ALA A 212 8.13 7.91 -2.76
CA ALA A 212 7.06 8.46 -3.58
C ALA A 212 5.75 8.54 -2.78
N VAL A 213 4.88 9.49 -3.12
CA VAL A 213 3.54 9.61 -2.53
C VAL A 213 2.57 8.71 -3.26
N TRP A 214 1.94 7.81 -2.51
CA TRP A 214 0.90 6.91 -2.97
C TRP A 214 -0.33 7.03 -2.07
N TYR A 215 -1.46 6.52 -2.56
CA TYR A 215 -2.70 6.44 -1.80
C TYR A 215 -3.50 5.22 -2.25
N THR A 216 -4.36 4.75 -1.36
CA THR A 216 -5.50 3.90 -1.68
C THR A 216 -6.67 4.30 -0.78
N GLY A 217 -7.78 3.59 -0.85
CA GLY A 217 -8.91 3.83 0.03
C GLY A 217 -9.97 2.75 -0.12
N ARG A 218 -11.14 3.04 0.40
CA ARG A 218 -12.33 2.20 0.30
C ARG A 218 -13.60 3.02 0.40
N GLU A 219 -14.62 2.58 -0.29
CA GLU A 219 -15.99 3.05 -0.11
C GLU A 219 -16.68 2.31 1.03
N SER A 220 -17.70 2.92 1.62
CA SER A 220 -18.51 2.31 2.68
C SER A 220 -19.18 0.98 2.31
N GLY A 221 -19.31 0.69 1.00
CA GLY A 221 -19.83 -0.58 0.46
C GLY A 221 -18.76 -1.64 0.14
N ASP A 222 -17.47 -1.32 0.25
CA ASP A 222 -16.39 -2.27 -0.07
C ASP A 222 -16.28 -3.38 0.99
N PRO A 223 -15.89 -4.62 0.61
CA PRO A 223 -15.74 -5.73 1.54
C PRO A 223 -14.87 -5.39 2.76
N ALA A 224 -15.33 -5.80 3.94
CA ALA A 224 -14.63 -5.56 5.21
C ALA A 224 -13.17 -6.04 5.15
N GLY A 225 -12.27 -5.26 5.76
CA GLY A 225 -10.83 -5.47 5.79
C GLY A 225 -10.08 -5.26 4.47
N THR A 226 -10.76 -4.84 3.39
CA THR A 226 -10.12 -4.59 2.09
C THR A 226 -9.95 -3.09 1.80
N LEU A 227 -8.95 -2.78 0.97
CA LEU A 227 -8.80 -1.50 0.29
C LEU A 227 -8.74 -1.76 -1.22
N GLN A 228 -9.09 -0.74 -1.99
CA GLN A 228 -9.02 -0.74 -3.45
C GLN A 228 -7.55 -0.79 -3.95
N ALA A 229 -7.37 -0.82 -5.27
CA ALA A 229 -6.03 -0.72 -5.86
C ALA A 229 -5.40 0.65 -5.58
N GLU A 230 -4.15 0.65 -5.12
CA GLU A 230 -3.40 1.90 -4.88
C GLU A 230 -3.03 2.62 -6.17
N ALA A 231 -2.88 3.94 -6.08
CA ALA A 231 -2.39 4.80 -7.15
C ALA A 231 -1.25 5.69 -6.67
N GLN A 232 -0.36 6.06 -7.60
CA GLN A 232 0.70 7.02 -7.33
C GLN A 232 0.14 8.44 -7.46
N LEU A 233 0.26 9.25 -6.40
CA LEU A 233 -0.04 10.68 -6.46
C LEU A 233 1.17 11.47 -6.96
N LYS A 234 2.38 11.13 -6.49
CA LYS A 234 3.62 11.80 -6.89
C LYS A 234 4.81 10.84 -6.87
N ALA A 235 5.44 10.64 -8.02
CA ALA A 235 6.72 9.93 -8.09
C ALA A 235 7.83 10.66 -7.31
N GLY A 236 8.65 9.90 -6.58
CA GLY A 236 9.97 10.35 -6.15
C GLY A 236 10.87 10.56 -7.37
N GLU A 237 11.72 11.57 -7.32
CA GLU A 237 12.47 12.09 -8.49
C GLU A 237 13.95 11.72 -8.46
N ILE A 238 14.48 11.36 -7.30
CA ILE A 238 15.89 11.07 -7.05
C ILE A 238 16.06 10.21 -5.80
N THR A 239 17.20 9.55 -5.65
CA THR A 239 17.62 8.95 -4.38
C THR A 239 17.59 9.99 -3.26
N TYR A 240 16.84 9.70 -2.20
CA TYR A 240 16.74 10.54 -1.02
C TYR A 240 18.04 10.55 -0.23
N THR A 241 18.46 11.74 0.17
CA THR A 241 19.61 12.00 1.04
C THR A 241 19.25 13.11 2.03
N ALA A 242 19.72 12.95 3.27
CA ALA A 242 19.52 13.87 4.38
C ALA A 242 20.84 14.14 5.12
N PHE A 243 20.79 15.04 6.11
CA PHE A 243 21.94 15.54 6.88
C PHE A 243 22.49 14.57 7.95
N ASP A 244 21.83 13.44 8.15
CA ASP A 244 22.00 12.51 9.27
C ASP A 244 22.92 11.31 8.93
N SER A 245 22.75 10.19 9.61
CA SER A 245 23.34 8.89 9.26
C SER A 245 22.34 8.00 8.52
N VAL A 246 22.77 6.85 8.01
CA VAL A 246 21.87 5.78 7.55
C VAL A 246 21.40 4.97 8.77
N PRO A 247 20.13 4.54 8.87
CA PRO A 247 19.00 4.84 7.97
C PRO A 247 18.55 6.30 8.05
N ARG A 248 18.12 6.86 6.92
CA ARG A 248 17.76 8.28 6.78
C ARG A 248 16.41 8.58 7.42
N ARG A 249 16.31 9.62 8.25
CA ARG A 249 15.04 10.16 8.78
C ARG A 249 14.10 10.53 7.64
N TRP A 250 12.80 10.28 7.83
CA TRP A 250 11.73 10.55 6.87
C TRP A 250 10.39 10.66 7.59
N GLY A 251 9.38 11.22 6.94
CA GLY A 251 7.97 10.89 7.20
C GLY A 251 7.29 11.65 8.32
N ASP A 252 7.99 12.57 8.98
CA ASP A 252 7.41 13.50 9.95
C ASP A 252 6.55 14.62 9.26
N TYR A 253 6.22 14.46 7.98
CA TYR A 253 5.57 15.46 7.09
C TYR A 253 4.48 14.86 6.19
N THR A 254 3.54 14.12 6.76
CA THR A 254 2.36 13.58 6.07
C THR A 254 1.08 13.98 6.80
N GLU A 255 0.01 14.31 6.06
CA GLU A 255 -1.31 14.66 6.62
C GLU A 255 -2.42 14.40 5.58
N MET A 256 -3.52 13.76 5.98
CA MET A 256 -4.75 13.56 5.23
C MET A 256 -5.91 14.21 6.01
N THR A 257 -6.81 14.93 5.35
CA THR A 257 -8.01 15.46 6.03
C THR A 257 -9.20 15.72 5.10
N ILE A 258 -10.40 15.88 5.68
CA ILE A 258 -11.63 16.20 4.94
C ILE A 258 -11.88 17.70 4.85
N GLY A 259 -12.12 18.19 3.64
CA GLY A 259 -12.51 19.55 3.33
C GLY A 259 -13.88 19.96 3.90
N PRO A 260 -14.20 21.26 3.94
CA PRO A 260 -15.45 21.75 4.55
C PRO A 260 -16.74 21.22 3.92
N ASP A 261 -16.69 20.74 2.68
CA ASP A 261 -17.80 20.08 1.99
C ASP A 261 -18.18 18.72 2.60
N GLY A 262 -17.26 18.08 3.33
CA GLY A 262 -17.47 16.79 3.98
C GLY A 262 -17.26 15.59 3.05
N VAL A 263 -16.76 15.81 1.83
CA VAL A 263 -16.53 14.78 0.81
C VAL A 263 -15.09 14.78 0.27
N THR A 264 -14.51 15.97 0.07
CA THR A 264 -13.19 16.10 -0.54
C THR A 264 -12.10 15.74 0.46
N PHE A 265 -11.34 14.69 0.17
CA PHE A 265 -10.11 14.37 0.87
C PHE A 265 -8.99 15.28 0.36
N TRP A 266 -8.15 15.79 1.25
CA TRP A 266 -6.93 16.52 0.93
C TRP A 266 -5.75 15.78 1.53
N TYR A 267 -4.75 15.46 0.71
CA TYR A 267 -3.56 14.73 1.15
C TYR A 267 -2.29 15.54 0.90
N LEU A 268 -1.45 15.65 1.93
CA LEU A 268 -0.14 16.25 1.93
C LEU A 268 0.88 15.13 2.16
N GLY A 269 1.66 14.78 1.13
CA GLY A 269 2.62 13.67 1.19
C GLY A 269 4.05 14.12 0.89
N GLU A 270 5.03 13.54 1.61
CA GLU A 270 6.46 13.72 1.36
C GLU A 270 6.93 12.89 0.15
N TYR A 271 7.75 13.47 -0.74
CA TYR A 271 8.43 12.74 -1.82
C TYR A 271 9.87 13.19 -1.98
N SER A 272 10.73 12.30 -2.52
CA SER A 272 12.12 12.65 -2.77
C SER A 272 12.23 13.58 -3.98
N LYS A 273 12.81 14.75 -3.78
CA LYS A 273 12.77 15.85 -4.75
C LYS A 273 14.15 16.12 -5.36
N ASN A 274 14.20 16.33 -6.67
CA ASN A 274 15.45 16.57 -7.40
C ASN A 274 16.07 17.96 -7.13
N THR A 275 15.30 18.88 -6.54
CA THR A 275 15.77 20.18 -6.05
C THR A 275 16.18 20.11 -4.58
N GLY A 276 17.26 20.79 -4.21
CA GLY A 276 17.73 20.89 -2.83
C GLY A 276 19.23 20.66 -2.72
N THR A 277 19.71 20.38 -1.51
CA THR A 277 21.10 19.96 -1.27
C THR A 277 21.14 18.48 -0.89
N SER A 278 22.33 17.86 -0.84
CA SER A 278 22.47 16.49 -0.32
C SER A 278 21.90 16.31 1.10
N ASN A 279 21.78 17.39 1.85
CA ASN A 279 21.33 17.39 3.24
C ASN A 279 19.80 17.52 3.38
N GLY A 280 19.06 17.64 2.27
CA GLY A 280 17.60 17.72 2.26
C GLY A 280 17.05 17.70 0.83
N ARG A 281 16.76 16.50 0.32
CA ARG A 281 16.16 16.24 -1.00
C ARG A 281 14.72 15.75 -0.90
N TRP A 282 13.85 16.53 -0.26
CA TRP A 282 12.43 16.23 -0.12
C TRP A 282 11.56 17.41 -0.54
N GLY A 283 10.27 17.15 -0.67
CA GLY A 283 9.24 18.17 -0.73
C GLY A 283 7.86 17.59 -0.45
N THR A 284 6.90 18.45 -0.13
CA THR A 284 5.49 18.07 0.01
C THR A 284 4.80 18.19 -1.34
N TYR A 285 3.96 17.20 -1.68
CA TYR A 285 2.98 17.29 -2.75
C TYR A 285 1.58 17.29 -2.15
N ILE A 286 0.68 18.12 -2.68
CA ILE A 286 -0.69 18.25 -2.20
C ILE A 286 -1.65 17.79 -3.31
N GLY A 287 -2.47 16.79 -3.00
CA GLY A 287 -3.53 16.28 -3.87
C GLY A 287 -4.90 16.36 -3.19
N SER A 288 -5.96 16.22 -3.98
CA SER A 288 -7.32 16.01 -3.45
C SER A 288 -8.05 14.89 -4.19
N PHE A 289 -8.95 14.23 -3.47
CA PHE A 289 -9.69 13.06 -3.94
C PHE A 289 -11.17 13.18 -3.57
N ASN A 290 -12.03 12.45 -4.29
CA ASN A 290 -13.45 12.32 -4.01
C ASN A 290 -13.95 10.97 -4.52
N TYR A 291 -14.78 10.29 -3.72
CA TYR A 291 -15.61 9.18 -4.19
C TYR A 291 -16.91 9.75 -4.76
N PRO A 292 -17.27 9.48 -6.04
CA PRO A 292 -18.51 10.01 -6.64
C PRO A 292 -19.78 9.50 -5.93
N ASN A 293 -19.67 8.35 -5.26
CA ASN A 293 -20.80 7.55 -4.82
C ASN A 293 -21.36 7.98 -3.45
N CYS A 294 -20.77 9.00 -2.82
CA CYS A 294 -21.33 9.71 -1.66
C CYS A 294 -22.63 10.51 -1.99
N SER A 295 -23.23 10.23 -3.16
CA SER A 295 -24.57 10.64 -3.59
C SER A 295 -25.40 9.51 -4.26
N GLY A 296 -24.90 8.27 -4.32
CA GLY A 296 -25.67 7.06 -4.66
C GLY A 296 -25.84 6.68 -6.15
N GLY A 297 -24.76 6.34 -6.85
CA GLY A 297 -24.79 5.73 -8.19
C GLY A 297 -23.39 5.27 -8.67
N PRO A 298 -23.27 4.45 -9.74
CA PRO A 298 -21.97 3.98 -10.25
C PRO A 298 -21.29 4.96 -11.25
N LEU A 299 -19.95 4.88 -11.36
CA LEU A 299 -19.01 5.69 -12.19
C LEU A 299 -19.25 5.63 -13.72
N PRO A 300 -18.58 6.48 -14.58
CA PRO A 300 -17.36 7.31 -14.40
C PRO A 300 -17.62 8.85 -14.54
N THR A 301 -16.68 9.82 -14.59
CA THR A 301 -15.23 9.93 -14.97
C THR A 301 -14.58 11.14 -14.25
N PRO A 302 -13.24 11.21 -14.01
CA PRO A 302 -12.59 12.42 -13.45
C PRO A 302 -12.74 13.71 -14.28
N THR A 303 -12.87 14.85 -13.58
CA THR A 303 -12.97 16.21 -14.16
C THR A 303 -11.63 16.96 -14.07
N PRO A 304 -10.98 17.33 -15.19
CA PRO A 304 -9.78 18.17 -15.18
C PRO A 304 -10.09 19.68 -15.04
N PRO A 305 -9.17 20.50 -14.48
CA PRO A 305 -9.28 21.96 -14.53
C PRO A 305 -8.92 22.52 -15.93
N ALA A 306 -9.50 23.66 -16.31
CA ALA A 306 -9.39 24.26 -17.66
C ALA A 306 -9.47 25.80 -17.62
N PRO A 307 -9.06 26.54 -18.68
CA PRO A 307 -7.84 26.38 -19.51
C PRO A 307 -7.13 27.73 -19.83
N THR A 308 -6.00 27.67 -20.59
CA THR A 308 -5.53 28.59 -21.68
C THR A 308 -3.99 28.82 -21.64
N PRO A 309 -3.22 28.81 -22.76
CA PRO A 309 -3.41 28.23 -24.12
C PRO A 309 -2.28 27.24 -24.55
N THR A 310 -2.37 26.35 -25.54
CA THR A 310 -3.48 25.63 -26.20
C THR A 310 -2.90 24.40 -26.93
N ALA A 311 -3.48 23.23 -26.70
CA ALA A 311 -3.45 22.05 -27.59
C ALA A 311 -4.74 21.23 -27.31
N PRO A 312 -5.27 20.44 -28.27
CA PRO A 312 -6.62 19.86 -28.17
C PRO A 312 -6.79 18.82 -27.02
N PRO A 313 -8.04 18.55 -26.58
CA PRO A 313 -8.33 17.86 -25.34
C PRO A 313 -7.90 16.37 -25.34
N PRO A 314 -7.60 15.80 -24.16
CA PRO A 314 -7.11 14.43 -24.05
C PRO A 314 -8.19 13.38 -24.35
N THR A 315 -7.77 12.35 -25.08
CA THR A 315 -8.48 11.09 -25.32
C THR A 315 -8.81 10.39 -23.98
N PRO A 316 -9.90 9.61 -23.85
CA PRO A 316 -10.13 8.78 -22.67
C PRO A 316 -8.92 7.90 -22.31
N SER A 317 -8.68 7.72 -21.01
CA SER A 317 -7.77 6.69 -20.50
C SER A 317 -8.20 5.35 -21.07
N PRO A 318 -7.27 4.50 -21.55
CA PRO A 318 -7.65 3.32 -22.32
C PRO A 318 -8.51 2.37 -21.48
N THR A 319 -9.69 2.02 -22.02
CA THR A 319 -10.10 0.61 -22.03
C THR A 319 -8.84 -0.20 -22.34
N PRO A 320 -8.45 -1.22 -21.53
CA PRO A 320 -7.24 -1.99 -21.82
C PRO A 320 -7.29 -2.34 -23.30
N ASP A 321 -6.29 -1.86 -24.05
CA ASP A 321 -6.34 -1.95 -25.50
C ASP A 321 -6.57 -3.43 -25.82
N PRO A 322 -7.58 -3.82 -26.63
CA PRO A 322 -7.65 -5.19 -27.10
C PRO A 322 -6.31 -5.66 -27.71
N ASN A 323 -5.44 -4.72 -28.15
CA ASN A 323 -4.07 -4.96 -28.60
C ASN A 323 -2.98 -5.01 -27.50
N SER A 324 -3.29 -4.68 -26.24
CA SER A 324 -2.38 -4.78 -25.06
C SER A 324 -2.51 -6.15 -24.35
N THR A 325 -3.06 -7.14 -25.05
CA THR A 325 -2.90 -8.55 -24.66
C THR A 325 -1.73 -9.17 -25.40
N MET A 326 -1.12 -10.19 -24.79
CA MET A 326 -0.14 -11.06 -25.43
C MET A 326 -0.56 -12.52 -25.24
N HIS A 327 -0.14 -13.38 -26.16
CA HIS A 327 -0.41 -14.81 -26.12
C HIS A 327 0.79 -15.59 -26.64
N VAL A 328 0.81 -16.88 -26.34
CA VAL A 328 1.74 -17.80 -27.00
C VAL A 328 1.24 -17.98 -28.43
N GLY A 329 2.03 -17.51 -29.38
CA GLY A 329 1.76 -17.66 -30.81
C GLY A 329 2.23 -19.01 -31.35
N ASP A 330 3.21 -19.64 -30.70
CA ASP A 330 3.74 -20.94 -31.14
C ASP A 330 4.53 -21.67 -30.02
N LEU A 331 4.61 -23.00 -30.12
CA LEU A 331 5.45 -23.88 -29.29
C LEU A 331 6.12 -24.94 -30.17
N ASP A 332 7.39 -24.75 -30.52
CA ASP A 332 8.18 -25.63 -31.39
C ASP A 332 8.91 -26.73 -30.59
N GLY A 333 8.64 -28.00 -30.87
CA GLY A 333 9.21 -29.15 -30.15
C GLY A 333 10.37 -29.84 -30.86
N SER A 334 11.59 -29.75 -30.34
CA SER A 334 12.76 -30.43 -30.91
C SER A 334 13.51 -31.32 -29.91
N SER A 335 14.13 -32.39 -30.41
CA SER A 335 14.89 -33.32 -29.57
C SER A 335 16.21 -33.75 -30.20
N THR A 336 17.18 -34.07 -29.35
CA THR A 336 18.53 -34.50 -29.77
C THR A 336 19.03 -35.70 -28.95
N PRO A 337 19.69 -36.69 -29.59
CA PRO A 337 20.33 -37.78 -28.87
C PRO A 337 21.43 -37.28 -27.92
N ALA A 338 21.50 -37.88 -26.74
CA ALA A 338 22.50 -37.59 -25.73
C ALA A 338 23.20 -38.87 -25.22
N ASN A 339 24.35 -38.69 -24.58
CA ASN A 339 25.22 -39.78 -24.16
C ASN A 339 24.52 -40.82 -23.26
N ARG A 340 24.88 -42.10 -23.43
CA ARG A 340 24.43 -43.24 -22.60
C ARG A 340 22.93 -43.57 -22.72
N GLY A 341 22.37 -43.51 -23.93
CA GLY A 341 20.94 -43.81 -24.15
C GLY A 341 20.06 -42.77 -23.47
N ARG A 342 20.35 -41.50 -23.74
CA ARG A 342 19.64 -40.34 -23.24
C ARG A 342 19.24 -39.47 -24.41
N TRP A 343 18.39 -38.51 -24.16
CA TRP A 343 18.06 -37.45 -25.11
C TRP A 343 17.77 -36.16 -24.35
N ASN A 344 17.81 -35.04 -25.08
CA ASN A 344 17.43 -33.73 -24.59
C ASN A 344 16.22 -33.26 -25.39
N ALA A 345 15.26 -32.63 -24.71
CA ALA A 345 14.16 -31.90 -25.34
C ALA A 345 14.42 -30.40 -25.25
N THR A 346 14.16 -29.67 -26.33
CA THR A 346 14.14 -28.21 -26.38
C THR A 346 12.78 -27.78 -26.89
N VAL A 347 12.14 -26.86 -26.18
CA VAL A 347 10.92 -26.20 -26.65
C VAL A 347 11.26 -24.75 -26.92
N THR A 348 11.01 -24.30 -28.14
CA THR A 348 11.05 -22.88 -28.51
C THR A 348 9.64 -22.32 -28.38
N ILE A 349 9.49 -21.19 -27.68
CA ILE A 349 8.22 -20.50 -27.50
C ILE A 349 8.28 -19.21 -28.30
N THR A 350 7.26 -18.97 -29.13
CA THR A 350 7.01 -17.68 -29.77
C THR A 350 5.89 -16.97 -29.01
N VAL A 351 6.10 -15.71 -28.61
CA VAL A 351 5.08 -14.86 -27.99
C VAL A 351 4.69 -13.76 -28.96
N HIS A 352 3.40 -13.53 -29.13
CA HIS A 352 2.84 -12.45 -29.94
C HIS A 352 2.13 -11.41 -29.07
N ASP A 353 2.04 -10.17 -29.59
CA ASP A 353 1.00 -9.24 -29.19
C ASP A 353 -0.37 -9.64 -29.78
N ALA A 354 -1.45 -8.94 -29.43
CA ALA A 354 -2.79 -9.29 -29.90
C ALA A 354 -3.00 -9.10 -31.43
N GLY A 355 -2.04 -8.50 -32.14
CA GLY A 355 -2.02 -8.35 -33.59
C GLY A 355 -1.19 -9.42 -34.31
N ASP A 356 -0.82 -10.49 -33.61
CA ASP A 356 0.04 -11.58 -34.08
C ASP A 356 1.44 -11.11 -34.53
N SER A 357 1.93 -10.01 -33.96
CA SER A 357 3.30 -9.54 -34.18
C SER A 357 4.24 -10.03 -33.06
N PRO A 358 5.50 -10.42 -33.35
CA PRO A 358 6.38 -10.98 -32.34
C PRO A 358 6.75 -10.01 -31.22
N LEU A 359 6.61 -10.46 -29.96
CA LEU A 359 6.76 -9.63 -28.76
C LEU A 359 8.05 -9.96 -27.99
N ALA A 360 8.99 -9.01 -28.01
CA ALA A 360 10.27 -9.10 -27.31
C ALA A 360 10.18 -8.80 -25.80
N ASN A 361 11.11 -9.36 -25.02
CA ASN A 361 11.25 -9.20 -23.57
C ASN A 361 10.10 -9.78 -22.71
N ALA A 362 9.20 -10.57 -23.29
CA ALA A 362 8.19 -11.33 -22.55
C ALA A 362 8.86 -12.52 -21.85
N THR A 363 8.68 -12.66 -20.54
CA THR A 363 9.17 -13.81 -19.77
C THR A 363 8.11 -14.90 -19.73
N VAL A 364 8.43 -16.05 -20.33
CA VAL A 364 7.62 -17.27 -20.35
C VAL A 364 8.08 -18.18 -19.21
N SER A 365 7.14 -18.71 -18.44
CA SER A 365 7.38 -19.76 -17.43
C SER A 365 6.47 -20.95 -17.67
N GLY A 366 6.97 -22.16 -17.39
CA GLY A 366 6.18 -23.38 -17.54
C GLY A 366 6.78 -24.59 -16.83
N ASP A 367 6.02 -25.67 -16.83
CA ASP A 367 6.34 -26.92 -16.12
C ASP A 367 6.54 -28.09 -17.08
N TRP A 368 7.54 -28.93 -16.77
CA TRP A 368 7.77 -30.19 -17.47
C TRP A 368 7.00 -31.34 -16.82
N SER A 369 6.37 -32.18 -17.64
CA SER A 369 5.63 -33.37 -17.25
C SER A 369 5.84 -34.53 -18.26
N GLY A 370 4.97 -35.55 -18.25
CA GLY A 370 4.93 -36.57 -19.31
C GLY A 370 6.15 -37.50 -19.44
N GLY A 371 6.99 -37.60 -18.41
CA GLY A 371 8.27 -38.33 -18.43
C GLY A 371 9.43 -37.55 -17.82
N ALA A 372 9.24 -36.24 -17.63
CA ALA A 372 10.09 -35.32 -16.88
C ALA A 372 9.29 -34.61 -15.75
N SER A 373 9.97 -33.75 -14.97
CA SER A 373 9.38 -32.98 -13.87
C SER A 373 10.11 -31.66 -13.60
N GLY A 374 9.39 -30.65 -13.11
CA GLY A 374 9.93 -29.37 -12.61
C GLY A 374 9.88 -28.24 -13.63
N SER A 375 9.95 -27.00 -13.16
CA SER A 375 9.76 -25.77 -13.93
C SER A 375 10.98 -25.33 -14.75
N ASP A 376 10.74 -24.51 -15.78
CA ASP A 376 11.77 -23.78 -16.55
C ASP A 376 11.19 -22.44 -17.04
N SER A 377 12.05 -21.49 -17.43
CA SER A 377 11.64 -20.15 -17.87
C SER A 377 12.63 -19.51 -18.83
N CYS A 378 12.14 -18.75 -19.81
CA CYS A 378 12.96 -17.98 -20.74
C CYS A 378 12.35 -16.59 -21.03
N THR A 379 13.13 -15.69 -21.61
CA THR A 379 12.69 -14.34 -22.00
C THR A 379 12.89 -14.14 -23.49
N THR A 380 11.86 -13.65 -24.20
CA THR A 380 11.86 -13.53 -25.66
C THR A 380 12.85 -12.49 -26.19
N ASP A 381 13.48 -12.81 -27.32
CA ASP A 381 14.38 -11.93 -28.05
C ASP A 381 13.63 -10.97 -28.99
N GLY A 382 14.38 -10.25 -29.84
CA GLY A 382 13.80 -9.32 -30.82
C GLY A 382 12.90 -9.94 -31.90
N ASN A 383 12.86 -11.27 -32.00
CA ASN A 383 11.96 -12.03 -32.88
C ASN A 383 10.79 -12.64 -32.11
N GLY A 384 10.56 -12.24 -30.86
CA GLY A 384 9.51 -12.78 -30.00
C GLY A 384 9.76 -14.22 -29.55
N GLN A 385 10.99 -14.75 -29.68
CA GLN A 385 11.29 -16.15 -29.40
C GLN A 385 12.22 -16.35 -28.21
N CYS A 386 11.99 -17.42 -27.44
CA CYS A 386 12.96 -17.96 -26.49
C CYS A 386 12.84 -19.48 -26.36
N SER A 387 13.83 -20.15 -25.76
CA SER A 387 13.78 -21.61 -25.59
C SER A 387 14.05 -22.05 -24.16
N VAL A 388 13.37 -23.12 -23.75
CA VAL A 388 13.60 -23.89 -22.52
C VAL A 388 14.14 -25.28 -22.88
N SER A 389 14.83 -25.97 -21.96
CA SER A 389 15.48 -27.26 -22.32
C SER A 389 15.52 -28.27 -21.19
N LYS A 390 14.94 -29.46 -21.44
CA LYS A 390 15.03 -30.61 -20.55
C LYS A 390 16.12 -31.58 -20.98
N ASN A 391 17.24 -31.52 -20.28
CA ASN A 391 18.41 -32.34 -20.55
C ASN A 391 18.38 -33.71 -19.85
N ASN A 392 19.10 -34.69 -20.41
CA ASN A 392 19.36 -36.00 -19.80
C ASN A 392 18.10 -36.85 -19.52
N ILE A 393 17.09 -36.76 -20.39
CA ILE A 393 15.90 -37.59 -20.36
C ILE A 393 16.29 -39.04 -20.64
N LYS A 394 15.72 -40.00 -19.91
CA LYS A 394 16.00 -41.43 -20.11
C LYS A 394 15.44 -41.89 -21.46
N GLY A 395 16.24 -42.58 -22.28
CA GLY A 395 15.79 -43.14 -23.58
C GLY A 395 14.80 -44.31 -23.50
N ASN A 396 14.09 -44.46 -22.37
CA ASN A 396 12.90 -45.28 -22.21
C ASN A 396 11.64 -44.44 -21.89
N GLN A 397 11.77 -43.11 -21.85
CA GLN A 397 10.66 -42.16 -21.91
C GLN A 397 10.51 -41.74 -23.37
N SER A 398 9.43 -42.17 -24.00
CA SER A 398 9.14 -41.93 -25.43
C SER A 398 8.85 -40.47 -25.77
N SER A 399 8.55 -39.66 -24.75
CA SER A 399 8.15 -38.26 -24.87
C SER A 399 8.38 -37.51 -23.56
N VAL A 400 8.30 -36.19 -23.61
CA VAL A 400 8.08 -35.30 -22.45
C VAL A 400 7.14 -34.17 -22.87
N THR A 401 6.39 -33.60 -21.93
CA THR A 401 5.47 -32.49 -22.22
C THR A 401 5.93 -31.24 -21.47
N PHE A 402 5.95 -30.09 -22.15
CA PHE A 402 6.09 -28.77 -21.50
C PHE A 402 4.74 -28.07 -21.52
N THR A 403 4.38 -27.37 -20.45
CA THR A 403 3.12 -26.62 -20.33
C THR A 403 3.41 -25.22 -19.82
N VAL A 404 3.01 -24.20 -20.60
CA VAL A 404 3.17 -22.79 -20.21
C VAL A 404 2.19 -22.48 -19.07
N THR A 405 2.71 -21.97 -17.96
CA THR A 405 1.92 -21.61 -16.77
C THR A 405 1.71 -20.11 -16.65
N SER A 406 2.63 -19.29 -17.14
CA SER A 406 2.46 -17.83 -17.24
C SER A 406 3.37 -17.21 -18.29
N VAL A 407 2.91 -16.09 -18.87
CA VAL A 407 3.76 -15.14 -19.60
C VAL A 407 3.64 -13.77 -18.94
N THR A 408 4.75 -13.06 -18.75
CA THR A 408 4.78 -11.74 -18.09
C THR A 408 5.67 -10.75 -18.84
N GLU A 409 5.14 -9.55 -19.10
CA GLU A 409 5.80 -8.43 -19.78
C GLU A 409 5.32 -7.14 -19.08
N GLY A 410 6.05 -6.02 -19.18
CA GLY A 410 5.74 -4.79 -18.45
C GLY A 410 4.53 -3.99 -18.97
N THR A 411 4.06 -4.26 -20.19
CA THR A 411 3.01 -3.50 -20.88
C THR A 411 1.88 -4.35 -21.49
N HIS A 412 2.02 -5.68 -21.52
CA HIS A 412 1.00 -6.61 -22.04
C HIS A 412 0.43 -7.53 -20.96
N THR A 413 -0.86 -7.86 -21.08
CA THR A 413 -1.54 -8.84 -20.23
C THR A 413 -1.63 -10.20 -20.94
N TYR A 414 -1.21 -11.29 -20.30
CA TYR A 414 -1.28 -12.63 -20.89
C TYR A 414 -2.73 -13.12 -21.04
N ASN A 415 -3.14 -13.46 -22.26
CA ASN A 415 -4.46 -14.00 -22.60
C ASN A 415 -4.34 -15.44 -23.11
N ALA A 416 -4.33 -16.41 -22.20
CA ALA A 416 -4.22 -17.84 -22.55
C ALA A 416 -5.35 -18.37 -23.47
N ASN A 417 -6.49 -17.67 -23.60
CA ASN A 417 -7.56 -18.05 -24.52
C ASN A 417 -7.27 -17.68 -25.99
N ALA A 418 -6.26 -16.82 -26.24
CA ALA A 418 -5.77 -16.46 -27.57
C ALA A 418 -4.51 -17.24 -27.99
N ASN A 419 -4.00 -18.11 -27.11
CA ASN A 419 -2.92 -19.02 -27.44
C ASN A 419 -3.31 -19.86 -28.66
N HIS A 420 -2.40 -19.95 -29.61
CA HIS A 420 -2.60 -20.70 -30.84
C HIS A 420 -1.30 -21.35 -31.31
N ASP A 421 -1.41 -22.00 -32.44
CA ASP A 421 -0.38 -22.81 -33.07
C ASP A 421 -0.66 -22.77 -34.59
N PRO A 422 0.25 -22.23 -35.43
CA PRO A 422 0.05 -22.13 -36.87
C PRO A 422 0.25 -23.45 -37.64
N ASP A 423 0.96 -24.44 -37.06
CA ASP A 423 1.40 -25.65 -37.77
C ASP A 423 0.69 -26.94 -37.31
N GLY A 424 0.18 -26.95 -36.08
CA GLY A 424 -0.73 -27.94 -35.52
C GLY A 424 -0.09 -29.04 -34.68
N ASP A 425 1.17 -28.90 -34.24
CA ASP A 425 1.84 -29.86 -33.36
C ASP A 425 1.47 -29.73 -31.85
N SER A 426 0.83 -28.62 -31.48
CA SER A 426 0.51 -28.22 -30.10
C SER A 426 -0.90 -27.60 -29.97
N ASN A 427 -1.07 -26.69 -29.00
CA ASN A 427 -2.27 -25.89 -28.80
C ASN A 427 -1.93 -24.50 -28.21
N GLY A 428 -0.70 -24.03 -28.43
CA GLY A 428 -0.14 -22.81 -27.81
C GLY A 428 -0.04 -22.84 -26.28
N THR A 429 -0.43 -23.93 -25.60
CA THR A 429 -0.42 -24.00 -24.12
C THR A 429 0.43 -25.17 -23.61
N ALA A 430 0.47 -26.28 -24.34
CA ALA A 430 1.37 -27.38 -24.06
C ALA A 430 1.82 -28.09 -25.36
N ILE A 431 3.08 -28.50 -25.40
CA ILE A 431 3.64 -29.33 -26.46
C ILE A 431 4.26 -30.61 -25.90
N THR A 432 4.14 -31.71 -26.64
CA THR A 432 4.77 -33.00 -26.32
C THR A 432 5.92 -33.29 -27.28
N VAL A 433 7.15 -33.13 -26.80
CA VAL A 433 8.36 -33.45 -27.55
C VAL A 433 8.60 -34.96 -27.52
N LEU A 434 8.81 -35.56 -28.69
CA LEU A 434 9.09 -37.00 -28.83
C LEU A 434 10.59 -37.31 -28.73
N GLN A 435 10.90 -38.53 -28.26
CA GLN A 435 12.27 -39.07 -28.30
C GLN A 435 12.77 -39.22 -29.75
N PRO A 436 14.02 -38.82 -30.07
CA PRO A 436 14.60 -38.92 -31.41
C PRO A 436 15.13 -40.32 -31.76
#